data_AF-A0A916W0X8-F1
#
_entry.id   AF-A0A916W0X8-F1
#
_cell.length_a   1.000
_cell.length_b   1.000
_cell.length_c   1.000
_cell.angle_alpha   90.00
_cell.angle_beta   90.00
_cell.angle_gamma   90.00
#
_symmetry.space_group_name_H-M   'P 1'
#
loop_
_entity.id
_entity.type
_entity.pdbx_description
1 polymer ?
#
loop_
_entity_poly.entity_id
_entity_poly.type
_entity_poly.pdbx_seq_one_letter_code
_entity_poly.pdbx_strand_id
1 'polypeptide(L)'
;MAAGFCHAVLNTDNMSITGESFDYGPYAFIPTYDPKFTAAYFDYSGLYRYSHQPLVCKSNLHLLQDALASVIDRGNMRASLDEFDDVYLLEYRRLMINRLGFEELPETDAEKLLQLTIKLLEYSQVGYHDFFLGLRKEFSLHWRDDINQIFADFEQSELMESWRQHYYHLLQTYSNDELKEMAERLKQYNPQQSLIRPIIESVWEPITVEDNWQPFYDLLKQISE
;
A
#
# COMPACT_ATOMS: atom_id res chain seq x y z
N MET A 1 2.79 -2.56 -3.86
CA MET A 1 3.41 -1.76 -2.78
C MET A 1 2.38 -0.98 -1.98
N ALA A 2 1.67 0.02 -2.52
CA ALA A 2 0.75 0.88 -1.74
C ALA A 2 -0.28 0.17 -0.85
N ALA A 3 -0.68 -1.07 -1.14
CA ALA A 3 -1.57 -1.87 -0.29
C ALA A 3 -0.88 -2.58 0.90
N GLY A 4 0.45 -2.49 1.03
CA GLY A 4 1.21 -3.20 2.07
C GLY A 4 1.41 -4.70 1.79
N PHE A 5 1.22 -5.16 0.55
CA PHE A 5 1.35 -6.57 0.18
C PHE A 5 2.81 -6.99 -0.08
N CYS A 6 3.23 -8.11 0.51
CA CYS A 6 4.50 -8.78 0.29
C CYS A 6 4.26 -10.20 -0.24
N HIS A 7 4.64 -10.43 -1.50
CA HIS A 7 4.41 -11.69 -2.22
C HIS A 7 5.30 -12.84 -1.73
N ALA A 8 6.53 -12.50 -1.31
CA ALA A 8 7.52 -13.41 -0.73
C ALA A 8 8.20 -14.41 -1.69
N VAL A 9 7.65 -14.70 -2.87
CA VAL A 9 8.22 -15.62 -3.86
C VAL A 9 7.98 -15.07 -5.27
N LEU A 10 8.79 -14.10 -5.66
CA LEU A 10 8.74 -13.47 -7.00
C LEU A 10 9.76 -14.11 -7.94
N ASN A 11 9.75 -15.45 -8.02
CA ASN A 11 10.52 -16.16 -9.05
C ASN A 11 9.94 -15.86 -10.44
N THR A 12 10.72 -16.07 -11.50
CA THR A 12 10.27 -15.76 -12.88
C THR A 12 9.07 -16.59 -13.35
N ASP A 13 8.90 -17.81 -12.85
CA ASP A 13 7.74 -18.68 -13.10
C ASP A 13 6.46 -18.22 -12.40
N ASN A 14 6.57 -17.35 -11.39
CA ASN A 14 5.44 -16.74 -10.68
C ASN A 14 5.07 -15.35 -11.22
N MET A 15 5.69 -14.90 -12.31
CA MET A 15 5.37 -13.64 -12.96
C MET A 15 4.34 -13.87 -14.08
N SER A 16 3.09 -13.46 -13.86
CA SER A 16 2.08 -13.50 -14.92
C SER A 16 2.42 -12.54 -16.06
N ILE A 17 2.28 -13.00 -17.31
CA ILE A 17 2.48 -12.16 -18.50
C ILE A 17 1.46 -11.02 -18.60
N THR A 18 0.30 -11.14 -17.95
CA THR A 18 -0.74 -10.11 -17.87
C THR A 18 -0.46 -9.06 -16.79
N GLY A 19 0.55 -9.26 -15.94
CA GLY A 19 0.87 -8.37 -14.82
C GLY A 19 0.01 -8.60 -13.56
N GLU A 20 -0.81 -9.64 -13.52
CA GLU A 20 -1.62 -10.01 -12.36
C GLU A 20 -0.78 -10.72 -11.28
N SER A 21 -1.10 -10.48 -10.00
CA SER A 21 -0.54 -11.25 -8.88
C SER A 21 -0.92 -12.73 -8.98
N PHE A 22 0.04 -13.64 -8.81
CA PHE A 22 -0.14 -15.07 -9.10
C PHE A 22 0.61 -15.95 -8.07
N ASP A 23 0.17 -17.20 -7.87
CA ASP A 23 0.81 -18.16 -6.95
C ASP A 23 0.96 -17.69 -5.49
N TYR A 24 -0.19 -17.60 -4.79
CA TYR A 24 -0.28 -17.18 -3.40
C TYR A 24 0.19 -18.28 -2.44
N GLY A 25 1.49 -18.30 -2.15
CA GLY A 25 2.10 -19.15 -1.12
C GLY A 25 2.33 -18.41 0.21
N PRO A 26 3.58 -18.14 0.62
CA PRO A 26 3.90 -17.49 1.89
C PRO A 26 3.77 -15.96 1.83
N TYR A 27 2.73 -15.44 1.18
CA TYR A 27 2.46 -14.01 1.13
C TYR A 27 2.08 -13.47 2.52
N ALA A 28 2.19 -12.16 2.70
CA ALA A 28 1.58 -11.46 3.82
C ALA A 28 1.32 -9.99 3.47
N PHE A 29 0.32 -9.41 4.12
CA PHE A 29 0.23 -7.97 4.28
C PHE A 29 1.08 -7.54 5.48
N ILE A 30 1.81 -6.43 5.36
CA ILE A 30 2.71 -5.94 6.41
C ILE A 30 1.90 -5.50 7.64
N PRO A 31 2.28 -5.93 8.86
CA PRO A 31 1.58 -5.52 10.07
C PRO A 31 1.86 -4.05 10.39
N THR A 32 3.12 -3.63 10.32
CA THR A 32 3.60 -2.25 10.45
C THR A 32 4.47 -1.91 9.25
N TYR A 33 4.84 -0.65 9.07
CA TYR A 33 5.75 -0.29 7.99
C TYR A 33 7.19 -0.66 8.34
N ASP A 34 7.67 -1.75 7.74
CA ASP A 34 9.07 -2.17 7.75
C ASP A 34 9.53 -2.47 6.31
N PRO A 35 10.41 -1.64 5.72
CA PRO A 35 10.98 -1.90 4.40
C PRO A 35 11.69 -3.25 4.27
N LYS A 36 12.19 -3.80 5.38
CA LYS A 36 12.94 -5.06 5.43
C LYS A 36 12.06 -6.28 5.71
N PHE A 37 10.75 -6.09 5.89
CA PHE A 37 9.82 -7.18 6.18
C PHE A 37 9.90 -8.28 5.11
N THR A 38 10.04 -9.53 5.56
CA THR A 38 9.98 -10.73 4.72
C THR A 38 8.78 -11.58 5.15
N ALA A 39 7.90 -11.90 4.21
CA ALA A 39 6.72 -12.73 4.51
C ALA A 39 7.04 -14.24 4.57
N ALA A 40 8.06 -14.69 3.83
CA ALA A 40 8.52 -16.08 3.85
C ALA A 40 9.56 -16.30 4.94
N TYR A 41 9.33 -17.28 5.82
CA TYR A 41 10.24 -17.64 6.90
C TYR A 41 11.61 -18.16 6.42
N PHE A 42 11.70 -18.59 5.16
CA PHE A 42 12.90 -19.15 4.54
C PHE A 42 13.70 -18.13 3.72
N ASP A 43 13.22 -16.89 3.54
CA ASP A 43 13.98 -15.84 2.84
C ASP A 43 14.97 -15.15 3.79
N TYR A 44 15.98 -15.91 4.24
CA TYR A 44 17.02 -15.41 5.15
C TYR A 44 17.85 -14.26 4.55
N SER A 45 17.91 -14.18 3.21
CA SER A 45 18.65 -13.14 2.50
C SER A 45 17.87 -11.83 2.34
N GLY A 46 16.55 -11.87 2.50
CA GLY A 46 15.66 -10.75 2.17
C GLY A 46 15.63 -10.45 0.68
N LEU A 47 15.74 -11.46 -0.18
CA LEU A 47 15.65 -11.31 -1.63
C LEU A 47 14.30 -10.72 -2.03
N TYR A 48 13.22 -11.22 -1.40
CA TYR A 48 11.83 -10.84 -1.66
C TYR A 48 11.23 -10.00 -0.53
N ARG A 49 12.07 -9.32 0.26
CA ARG A 49 11.61 -8.36 1.27
C ARG A 49 10.72 -7.29 0.64
N TYR A 50 9.81 -6.74 1.43
CA TYR A 50 8.76 -5.82 0.98
C TYR A 50 9.28 -4.72 0.05
N SER A 51 10.31 -3.96 0.45
CA SER A 51 10.88 -2.87 -0.35
C SER A 51 11.63 -3.29 -1.62
N HIS A 52 12.05 -4.55 -1.73
CA HIS A 52 12.78 -5.06 -2.90
C HIS A 52 11.88 -5.54 -4.03
N GLN A 53 10.58 -5.75 -3.78
CA GLN A 53 9.68 -6.32 -4.78
C GLN A 53 9.71 -5.58 -6.15
N PRO A 54 9.72 -4.23 -6.22
CA PRO A 54 9.83 -3.53 -7.50
C PRO A 54 11.13 -3.84 -8.26
N LEU A 55 12.26 -3.90 -7.55
CA LEU A 55 13.57 -4.25 -8.12
C LEU A 55 13.58 -5.68 -8.67
N VAL A 56 12.97 -6.62 -7.93
CA VAL A 56 12.84 -8.00 -8.37
C VAL A 56 11.97 -8.10 -9.63
N CYS A 57 10.82 -7.40 -9.66
CA CYS A 57 9.98 -7.35 -10.85
C CYS A 57 10.74 -6.81 -12.07
N LYS A 58 11.51 -5.73 -11.91
CA LYS A 58 12.36 -5.17 -12.97
C LYS A 58 13.42 -6.18 -13.44
N SER A 59 14.04 -6.89 -12.52
CA SER A 59 15.04 -7.93 -12.82
C SER A 59 14.43 -9.10 -13.59
N ASN A 60 13.23 -9.52 -13.22
CA ASN A 60 12.49 -10.58 -13.94
C ASN A 60 12.08 -10.12 -15.35
N LEU A 61 11.66 -8.85 -15.52
CA LEU A 61 11.41 -8.28 -16.84
C LEU A 61 12.67 -8.23 -17.70
N HIS A 62 13.84 -7.94 -17.11
CA HIS A 62 15.11 -8.01 -17.84
C HIS A 62 15.39 -9.43 -18.35
N LEU A 63 15.19 -10.46 -17.53
CA LEU A 63 15.34 -11.86 -17.94
C LEU A 63 14.34 -12.26 -19.03
N LEU A 64 13.11 -11.72 -18.99
CA LEU A 64 12.12 -11.95 -20.05
C LEU A 64 12.58 -11.43 -21.42
N GLN A 65 13.35 -10.34 -21.47
CA GLN A 65 13.90 -9.81 -22.73
C GLN A 65 14.78 -10.83 -23.45
N ASP A 66 15.52 -11.67 -22.72
CA ASP A 66 16.36 -12.71 -23.32
C ASP A 66 15.53 -13.78 -24.01
N ALA A 67 14.41 -14.18 -23.40
CA ALA A 67 13.49 -15.15 -23.99
C ALA A 67 12.81 -14.61 -25.27
N LEU A 68 12.60 -13.29 -25.35
CA LEU A 68 11.92 -12.63 -26.46
C LEU A 68 12.87 -12.09 -27.55
N ALA A 69 14.18 -12.17 -27.34
CA ALA A 69 15.18 -11.55 -28.20
C ALA A 69 15.24 -12.11 -29.64
N SER A 70 14.65 -13.29 -29.89
CA SER A 70 14.57 -13.87 -31.23
C SER A 70 13.45 -13.24 -32.09
N VAL A 71 12.50 -12.55 -31.47
CA VAL A 71 11.28 -12.04 -32.12
C VAL A 71 11.06 -10.53 -31.91
N ILE A 72 11.69 -9.93 -30.91
CA ILE A 72 11.62 -8.49 -30.61
C ILE A 72 13.03 -7.91 -30.57
N ASP A 73 13.22 -6.73 -31.14
CA ASP A 73 14.48 -6.01 -31.07
C ASP A 73 14.89 -5.71 -29.61
N ARG A 74 16.14 -6.03 -29.26
CA ARG A 74 16.68 -5.84 -27.90
C ARG A 74 16.77 -4.37 -27.51
N GLY A 75 17.05 -3.47 -28.45
CA GLY A 75 17.11 -2.04 -28.20
C GLY A 75 15.76 -1.49 -27.76
N ASN A 76 14.70 -1.87 -28.49
CA ASN A 76 13.32 -1.48 -28.15
C ASN A 76 12.89 -2.00 -26.78
N MET A 77 13.13 -3.28 -26.48
CA MET A 77 12.78 -3.83 -25.16
C MET A 77 13.53 -3.14 -24.02
N ARG A 78 14.81 -2.83 -24.23
CA ARG A 78 15.62 -2.14 -23.22
C ARG A 78 15.12 -0.73 -22.97
N ALA A 79 14.85 0.03 -24.04
CA ALA A 79 14.28 1.37 -23.92
C ALA A 79 12.96 1.35 -23.14
N SER A 80 12.08 0.37 -23.38
CA SER A 80 10.83 0.23 -22.60
C SER A 80 11.07 -0.12 -21.13
N LEU A 81 12.08 -0.93 -20.80
CA LEU A 81 12.40 -1.27 -19.41
C LEU A 81 13.07 -0.12 -18.65
N ASP A 82 13.75 0.79 -19.35
CA ASP A 82 14.38 1.95 -18.75
C ASP A 82 13.34 2.91 -18.11
N GLU A 83 12.09 2.91 -18.61
CA GLU A 83 10.96 3.68 -18.05
C GLU A 83 10.37 3.08 -16.76
N PHE A 84 10.75 1.84 -16.38
CA PHE A 84 10.11 1.11 -15.28
C PHE A 84 10.11 1.88 -13.96
N ASP A 85 11.24 2.48 -13.58
CA ASP A 85 11.39 3.13 -12.28
C ASP A 85 10.49 4.37 -12.20
N ASP A 86 10.43 5.16 -13.27
CA ASP A 86 9.61 6.37 -13.35
C ASP A 86 8.11 6.02 -13.30
N VAL A 87 7.68 5.02 -14.08
CA VAL A 87 6.30 4.53 -14.06
C VAL A 87 5.94 3.96 -12.69
N TYR A 88 6.82 3.16 -12.08
CA TYR A 88 6.60 2.61 -10.74
C TYR A 88 6.44 3.71 -9.69
N LEU A 89 7.35 4.70 -9.66
CA LEU A 89 7.33 5.77 -8.67
C LEU A 89 6.10 6.66 -8.84
N LEU A 90 5.74 6.99 -10.09
CA LEU A 90 4.54 7.75 -10.40
C LEU A 90 3.27 7.04 -9.91
N GLU A 91 3.10 5.77 -10.26
CA GLU A 91 1.93 4.99 -9.85
C GLU A 91 1.89 4.73 -8.35
N TYR A 92 3.04 4.45 -7.72
CA TYR A 92 3.11 4.28 -6.27
C TYR A 92 2.67 5.55 -5.54
N ARG A 93 3.18 6.71 -5.95
CA ARG A 93 2.77 8.00 -5.39
C ARG A 93 1.29 8.24 -5.63
N ARG A 94 0.80 8.09 -6.86
CA ARG A 94 -0.62 8.26 -7.19
C ARG A 94 -1.52 7.41 -6.29
N LEU A 95 -1.21 6.13 -6.13
CA LEU A 95 -1.99 5.22 -5.28
C LEU A 95 -1.93 5.62 -3.80
N MET A 96 -0.76 6.01 -3.28
CA MET A 96 -0.62 6.46 -1.90
C MET A 96 -1.39 7.76 -1.64
N ILE A 97 -1.36 8.71 -2.58
CA ILE A 97 -2.12 9.97 -2.49
C ILE A 97 -3.63 9.71 -2.50
N ASN A 98 -4.11 8.75 -3.30
CA ASN A 98 -5.50 8.30 -3.26
C ASN A 98 -5.87 7.68 -1.91
N ARG A 99 -5.00 6.86 -1.32
CA ARG A 99 -5.17 6.34 0.05
C ARG A 99 -5.18 7.44 1.12
N LEU A 100 -4.56 8.57 0.84
CA LEU A 100 -4.57 9.76 1.69
C LEU A 100 -5.76 10.69 1.40
N GLY A 101 -6.66 10.32 0.49
CA GLY A 101 -7.91 11.01 0.22
C GLY A 101 -7.86 12.03 -0.92
N PHE A 102 -6.70 12.29 -1.50
CA PHE A 102 -6.54 13.24 -2.60
C PHE A 102 -6.52 12.51 -3.95
N GLU A 103 -7.13 13.10 -4.97
CA GLU A 103 -7.13 12.53 -6.33
C GLU A 103 -5.81 12.80 -7.04
N GLU A 104 -5.42 14.06 -7.02
CA GLU A 104 -4.19 14.59 -7.59
C GLU A 104 -3.75 15.77 -6.71
N LEU A 105 -2.43 15.96 -6.62
CA LEU A 105 -1.81 17.08 -5.95
C LEU A 105 -0.66 17.57 -6.84
N PRO A 106 -0.27 18.86 -6.73
CA PRO A 106 0.99 19.33 -7.31
C PRO A 106 2.14 18.42 -6.87
N GLU A 107 3.08 18.14 -7.78
CA GLU A 107 4.13 17.13 -7.56
C GLU A 107 4.90 17.36 -6.25
N THR A 108 5.22 18.61 -5.93
CA THR A 108 5.94 18.97 -4.70
C THR A 108 5.16 18.64 -3.42
N ASP A 109 3.83 18.84 -3.44
CA ASP A 109 2.96 18.55 -2.31
C ASP A 109 2.70 17.04 -2.18
N ALA A 110 2.48 16.37 -3.31
CA ALA A 110 2.34 14.92 -3.35
C ALA A 110 3.58 14.21 -2.79
N GLU A 111 4.77 14.63 -3.23
CA GLU A 111 6.03 14.06 -2.77
C GLU A 111 6.26 14.31 -1.27
N LYS A 112 6.04 15.55 -0.81
CA LYS A 112 6.21 15.91 0.59
C LYS A 112 5.24 15.14 1.50
N LEU A 113 3.97 15.05 1.12
CA LEU A 113 2.97 14.31 1.89
C LEU A 113 3.29 12.81 1.95
N LEU A 114 3.70 12.21 0.81
CA LEU A 114 4.13 10.82 0.77
C LEU A 114 5.31 10.58 1.71
N GLN A 115 6.36 11.42 1.63
CA GLN A 115 7.55 11.29 2.46
C GLN A 115 7.24 11.41 3.96
N LEU A 116 6.41 12.39 4.35
CA LEU A 116 5.99 12.56 5.74
C LEU A 116 5.19 11.33 6.22
N THR A 117 4.29 10.82 5.39
CA THR A 117 3.49 9.63 5.71
C THR A 117 4.38 8.40 5.93
N ILE A 118 5.32 8.13 5.02
CA ILE A 118 6.23 6.98 5.16
C ILE A 118 7.11 7.10 6.41
N LYS A 119 7.69 8.28 6.67
CA LYS A 119 8.48 8.51 7.89
C LYS A 119 7.66 8.34 9.16
N LEU A 120 6.43 8.83 9.17
CA LEU A 120 5.53 8.68 10.32
C LEU A 120 5.17 7.21 10.58
N LEU A 121 4.87 6.45 9.53
CA LEU A 121 4.58 5.02 9.63
C LEU A 121 5.79 4.21 10.12
N GLU A 122 6.99 4.51 9.60
CA GLU A 122 8.23 3.87 10.01
C GLU A 122 8.59 4.21 11.47
N TYR A 123 8.38 5.46 11.89
CA TYR A 123 8.68 5.90 13.26
C TYR A 123 7.69 5.37 14.29
N SER A 124 6.39 5.55 14.05
CA SER A 124 5.34 5.26 15.05
C SER A 124 5.10 3.77 15.22
N GLN A 125 5.45 2.94 14.22
CA GLN A 125 5.12 1.52 14.18
C GLN A 125 3.62 1.24 14.41
N VAL A 126 2.76 2.22 14.11
CA VAL A 126 1.32 1.99 14.01
C VAL A 126 1.06 0.91 12.97
N GLY A 127 -0.01 0.13 13.17
CA GLY A 127 -0.43 -0.85 12.19
C GLY A 127 -0.57 -0.19 10.81
N TYR A 128 0.07 -0.74 9.77
CA TYR A 128 0.12 -0.11 8.46
C TYR A 128 -1.29 0.14 7.92
N HIS A 129 -2.17 -0.84 8.08
CA HIS A 129 -3.57 -0.74 7.68
C HIS A 129 -4.39 0.14 8.65
N ASP A 130 -4.04 0.13 9.93
CA ASP A 130 -4.75 0.89 10.97
C ASP A 130 -4.61 2.39 10.78
N PHE A 131 -3.45 2.89 10.33
CA PHE A 131 -3.27 4.30 10.00
C PHE A 131 -4.30 4.79 8.96
N PHE A 132 -4.42 4.06 7.85
CA PHE A 132 -5.35 4.43 6.77
C PHE A 132 -6.82 4.17 7.15
N LEU A 133 -7.07 3.17 7.99
CA LEU A 133 -8.40 2.93 8.55
C LEU A 133 -8.81 4.06 9.51
N GLY A 134 -7.87 4.55 10.33
CA GLY A 134 -8.04 5.73 11.17
C GLY A 134 -8.36 6.94 10.31
N LEU A 135 -7.59 7.18 9.24
CA LEU A 135 -7.85 8.27 8.30
C LEU A 135 -9.28 8.18 7.72
N ARG A 136 -9.71 6.99 7.27
CA ARG A 136 -11.07 6.74 6.78
C ARG A 136 -12.15 7.01 7.83
N LYS A 137 -11.92 6.65 9.10
CA LYS A 137 -12.92 6.73 10.17
C LYS A 137 -13.02 8.11 10.81
N GLU A 138 -11.89 8.77 11.00
CA GLU A 138 -11.79 10.02 11.75
C GLU A 138 -11.90 11.26 10.86
N PHE A 139 -11.69 11.12 9.54
CA PHE A 139 -11.78 12.25 8.62
C PHE A 139 -13.13 12.96 8.74
N SER A 140 -13.06 14.28 8.89
CA SER A 140 -14.22 15.16 9.00
C SER A 140 -13.95 16.45 8.24
N LEU A 141 -15.00 17.06 7.70
CA LEU A 141 -14.93 18.38 7.07
C LEU A 141 -14.36 19.45 8.03
N HIS A 142 -14.56 19.27 9.34
CA HIS A 142 -14.07 20.15 10.38
C HIS A 142 -12.55 20.09 10.60
N TRP A 143 -11.86 19.10 10.03
CA TRP A 143 -10.40 19.07 10.00
C TRP A 143 -9.80 20.29 9.30
N ARG A 144 -10.53 20.92 8.37
CA ARG A 144 -10.12 22.19 7.75
C ARG A 144 -10.28 23.38 8.71
N ASP A 145 -11.18 23.29 9.68
CA ASP A 145 -11.50 24.38 10.62
C ASP A 145 -10.57 24.39 11.85
N ASP A 146 -10.16 23.21 12.33
CA ASP A 146 -9.28 23.06 13.49
C ASP A 146 -8.26 21.92 13.27
N ILE A 147 -6.99 22.30 13.16
CA ILE A 147 -5.87 21.38 12.99
C ILE A 147 -5.80 20.31 14.09
N ASN A 148 -6.21 20.62 15.32
CA ASN A 148 -6.12 19.70 16.45
C ASN A 148 -7.09 18.52 16.34
N GLN A 149 -8.09 18.60 15.45
CA GLN A 149 -9.01 17.49 15.20
C GLN A 149 -8.40 16.41 14.31
N ILE A 150 -7.35 16.75 13.55
CA ILE A 150 -6.67 15.80 12.66
C ILE A 150 -5.89 14.80 13.51
N PHE A 151 -6.39 13.57 13.59
CA PHE A 151 -5.77 12.50 14.37
C PHE A 151 -5.48 12.95 15.81
N ALA A 152 -6.51 13.40 16.51
CA ALA A 152 -6.40 13.99 17.84
C ALA A 152 -5.80 13.01 18.86
N ASP A 153 -6.17 11.73 18.77
CA ASP A 153 -5.75 10.66 19.67
C ASP A 153 -4.46 9.94 19.21
N PHE A 154 -3.91 10.31 18.04
CA PHE A 154 -2.66 9.73 17.55
C PHE A 154 -1.47 10.18 18.40
N GLU A 155 -0.49 9.30 18.59
CA GLU A 155 0.69 9.57 19.40
C GLU A 155 1.42 10.85 18.93
N GLN A 156 1.57 11.79 19.85
CA GLN A 156 2.16 13.10 19.54
C GLN A 156 3.67 12.95 19.35
N SER A 157 4.16 13.41 18.20
CA SER A 157 5.57 13.45 17.84
C SER A 157 5.83 14.60 16.87
N GLU A 158 7.09 15.00 16.71
CA GLU A 158 7.45 16.04 15.73
C GLU A 158 7.06 15.63 14.30
N LEU A 159 7.14 14.34 13.98
CA LEU A 159 6.72 13.79 12.69
C LEU A 159 5.20 13.86 12.51
N MET A 160 4.43 13.50 13.54
CA MET A 160 2.97 13.59 13.51
C MET A 160 2.52 15.04 13.34
N GLU A 161 3.14 15.97 14.07
CA GLU A 161 2.82 17.39 13.95
C GLU A 161 3.18 17.96 12.57
N SER A 162 4.34 17.59 12.02
CA SER A 162 4.73 17.97 10.65
C SER A 162 3.77 17.44 9.59
N TRP A 163 3.32 16.18 9.75
CA TRP A 163 2.32 15.56 8.88
C TRP A 163 0.98 16.28 9.00
N ARG A 164 0.52 16.52 10.23
CA ARG A 164 -0.74 17.22 10.56
C ARG A 164 -0.80 18.60 9.94
N GLN A 165 0.26 19.40 10.11
CA GLN A 165 0.37 20.75 9.54
C GLN A 165 0.33 20.73 8.02
N HIS A 166 1.04 19.80 7.38
CA HIS A 166 1.04 19.71 5.93
C HIS A 166 -0.32 19.27 5.38
N TYR A 167 -0.93 18.24 5.98
CA TYR A 167 -2.27 17.78 5.60
C TYR A 167 -3.30 18.91 5.78
N TYR A 168 -3.28 19.60 6.93
CA TYR A 168 -4.14 20.75 7.21
C TYR A 168 -4.00 21.86 6.16
N HIS A 169 -2.76 22.18 5.76
CA HIS A 169 -2.50 23.19 4.72
C HIS A 169 -3.12 22.79 3.38
N LEU A 170 -3.00 21.52 2.99
CA LEU A 170 -3.63 21.02 1.77
C LEU A 170 -5.15 21.14 1.84
N LEU A 171 -5.78 20.85 2.98
CA LEU A 171 -7.23 21.00 3.12
C LEU A 171 -7.73 22.44 2.89
N GLN A 172 -6.89 23.47 3.07
CA GLN A 172 -7.29 24.87 2.87
C GLN A 172 -7.58 25.20 1.40
N THR A 173 -7.06 24.43 0.45
CA THR A 173 -7.29 24.65 -0.97
C THR A 173 -8.55 23.95 -1.48
N TYR A 174 -9.25 23.19 -0.64
CA TYR A 174 -10.40 22.37 -1.01
C TYR A 174 -11.71 23.00 -0.51
N SER A 175 -12.72 23.01 -1.38
CA SER A 175 -14.10 23.36 -1.06
C SER A 175 -14.81 22.26 -0.25
N ASN A 176 -15.98 22.57 0.31
CA ASN A 176 -16.76 21.57 1.06
C ASN A 176 -17.20 20.38 0.21
N ASP A 177 -17.44 20.58 -1.08
CA ASP A 177 -17.88 19.51 -1.96
C ASP A 177 -16.71 18.59 -2.33
N GLU A 178 -15.53 19.14 -2.63
CA GLU A 178 -14.32 18.34 -2.86
C GLU A 178 -13.88 17.57 -1.59
N LEU A 179 -14.11 18.13 -0.39
CA LEU A 179 -13.87 17.40 0.87
C LEU A 179 -14.87 16.25 1.10
N LYS A 180 -16.10 16.34 0.60
CA LYS A 180 -17.03 15.18 0.60
C LYS A 180 -16.54 14.10 -0.36
N GLU A 181 -16.04 14.49 -1.53
CA GLU A 181 -15.43 13.55 -2.48
C GLU A 181 -14.18 12.89 -1.89
N MET A 182 -13.37 13.63 -1.12
CA MET A 182 -12.27 13.09 -0.32
C MET A 182 -12.75 12.03 0.67
N ALA A 183 -13.85 12.26 1.39
CA ALA A 183 -14.40 11.26 2.30
C ALA A 183 -14.80 9.96 1.57
N GLU A 184 -15.42 10.07 0.39
CA GLU A 184 -15.76 8.90 -0.42
C GLU A 184 -14.51 8.19 -0.98
N ARG A 185 -13.50 8.95 -1.40
CA ARG A 185 -12.21 8.41 -1.85
C ARG A 185 -11.50 7.65 -0.74
N LEU A 186 -11.48 8.19 0.49
CA LEU A 186 -10.92 7.50 1.65
C LEU A 186 -11.64 6.16 1.93
N LYS A 187 -12.96 6.07 1.72
CA LYS A 187 -13.69 4.81 1.81
C LYS A 187 -13.32 3.84 0.70
N GLN A 188 -13.20 4.32 -0.53
CA GLN A 188 -12.87 3.52 -1.71
C GLN A 188 -11.47 2.91 -1.65
N TYR A 189 -10.47 3.69 -1.24
CA TYR A 189 -9.06 3.29 -1.31
C TYR A 189 -8.51 2.68 -0.02
N ASN A 190 -9.25 2.78 1.10
CA ASN A 190 -8.85 2.20 2.38
C ASN A 190 -9.90 1.21 2.88
N PRO A 191 -9.70 -0.11 2.69
CA PRO A 191 -10.67 -1.11 3.13
C PRO A 191 -10.84 -1.09 4.66
N GLN A 192 -12.03 -1.45 5.13
CA GLN A 192 -12.32 -1.53 6.57
C GLN A 192 -11.56 -2.67 7.24
N GLN A 193 -11.35 -3.75 6.51
CA GLN A 193 -10.79 -4.98 7.02
C GLN A 193 -9.33 -5.13 6.61
N SER A 194 -8.45 -5.23 7.61
CA SER A 194 -7.06 -5.62 7.40
C SER A 194 -6.97 -7.13 7.15
N LEU A 195 -6.01 -7.54 6.33
CA LEU A 195 -5.74 -8.95 5.98
C LEU A 195 -4.34 -9.36 6.44
N ILE A 196 -3.88 -8.84 7.57
CA ILE A 196 -2.64 -9.30 8.20
C ILE A 196 -2.78 -10.76 8.64
N ARG A 197 -1.64 -11.46 8.74
CA ARG A 197 -1.59 -12.90 9.04
C ARG A 197 -2.47 -13.32 10.23
N PRO A 198 -2.44 -12.66 11.41
CA PRO A 198 -3.30 -13.09 12.53
C PRO A 198 -4.79 -13.14 12.20
N ILE A 199 -5.28 -12.22 11.35
CA ILE A 199 -6.69 -12.18 10.94
C ILE A 199 -6.97 -13.37 10.01
N ILE A 200 -6.10 -13.61 9.03
CA ILE A 200 -6.21 -14.75 8.12
C ILE A 200 -6.19 -16.08 8.90
N GLU A 201 -5.26 -16.25 9.84
CA GLU A 201 -5.17 -17.46 10.67
C GLU A 201 -6.42 -17.64 11.55
N SER A 202 -7.00 -16.55 12.07
CA SER A 202 -8.24 -16.61 12.86
C SER A 202 -9.45 -17.13 12.07
N VAL A 203 -9.40 -17.05 10.74
CA VAL A 203 -10.40 -17.63 9.85
C VAL A 203 -10.08 -19.10 9.53
N TRP A 204 -8.80 -19.44 9.32
CA TRP A 204 -8.39 -20.80 8.98
C TRP A 204 -8.49 -21.79 10.14
N GLU A 205 -8.25 -21.33 11.37
CA GLU A 205 -8.24 -22.20 12.54
C GLU A 205 -9.59 -22.89 12.78
N PRO A 206 -10.75 -22.19 12.81
CA PRO A 206 -12.06 -22.82 12.93
C PRO A 206 -12.41 -23.77 11.77
N ILE A 207 -11.93 -23.48 10.55
CA ILE A 207 -12.13 -24.36 9.39
C ILE A 207 -11.37 -25.67 9.59
N THR A 208 -10.13 -25.59 10.08
CA THR A 208 -9.26 -26.76 10.23
C THR A 208 -9.66 -27.64 11.40
N VAL A 209 -10.07 -27.03 12.52
CA VAL A 209 -10.37 -27.73 13.77
C VAL A 209 -11.82 -28.21 13.83
N GLU A 210 -12.76 -27.41 13.32
CA GLU A 210 -14.20 -27.61 13.52
C GLU A 210 -15.00 -27.76 12.21
N ASP A 211 -14.36 -27.65 11.03
CA ASP A 211 -15.02 -27.52 9.73
C ASP A 211 -16.04 -26.35 9.70
N ASN A 212 -15.74 -25.29 10.47
CA ASN A 212 -16.59 -24.12 10.58
C ASN A 212 -16.16 -23.03 9.59
N TRP A 213 -16.91 -22.93 8.49
CA TRP A 213 -16.68 -21.95 7.43
C TRP A 213 -17.31 -20.58 7.68
N GLN A 214 -18.06 -20.40 8.78
CA GLN A 214 -18.76 -19.14 9.04
C GLN A 214 -17.83 -17.92 9.13
N PRO A 215 -16.67 -17.98 9.84
CA PRO A 215 -15.73 -16.84 9.88
C PRO A 215 -15.22 -16.43 8.51
N PHE A 216 -15.04 -17.38 7.59
CA PHE A 216 -14.64 -17.10 6.21
C PHE A 216 -15.74 -16.33 5.47
N TYR A 217 -16.99 -16.77 5.57
CA TYR A 217 -18.11 -16.06 4.93
C TYR A 217 -18.35 -14.67 5.51
N ASP A 218 -18.14 -14.50 6.81
CA ASP A 218 -18.25 -13.20 7.46
C ASP A 218 -17.14 -12.26 7.02
N LEU A 219 -15.90 -12.76 6.90
CA LEU A 219 -14.79 -11.99 6.35
C LEU A 219 -15.04 -11.57 4.89
N LEU A 220 -15.58 -12.47 4.05
CA LEU A 220 -15.90 -12.14 2.66
C LEU A 220 -16.92 -11.00 2.56
N LYS A 221 -17.94 -10.97 3.43
CA LYS A 221 -18.90 -9.87 3.47
C LYS A 221 -18.22 -8.55 3.83
N GLN A 222 -17.37 -8.54 4.84
CA GLN A 222 -16.62 -7.35 5.27
C GLN A 222 -15.66 -6.80 4.20
N ILE A 223 -15.10 -7.67 3.36
CA ILE A 223 -14.24 -7.25 2.24
C ILE A 223 -15.07 -6.65 1.09
N SER A 224 -16.31 -7.12 0.91
CA SER A 224 -17.21 -6.66 -0.16
C SER A 224 -17.96 -5.35 0.14
N GLU A 225 -17.88 -4.85 1.37
CA GLU A 225 -18.51 -3.61 1.88
C GLU A 225 -17.53 -2.43 1.92
#